data_AF-A3ZT69-F1
#
_entry.id   AF-A3ZT69-F1
#
_cell.length_a   1.000
_cell.length_b   1.000
_cell.length_c   1.000
_cell.angle_alpha   90.00
_cell.angle_beta   90.00
_cell.angle_gamma   90.00
#
_symmetry.space_group_name_H-M   'P 1'
#
loop_
_entity.id
_entity.type
_entity.pdbx_description
1 polymer ?
#
loop_
_entity_poly.entity_id
_entity_poly.type
_entity_poly.pdbx_seq_one_letter_code
_entity_poly.pdbx_strand_id
1 'polypeptide(L)'
;MRYIDPHIHCSSRTTDDYERMAEAGIVAVIEPAFWLGQPRSNAGSYHDYFSSLVGFERFRAAQFGIKHYCTIGLNAKEANNERLAEEVLDMLPLFLAKENVVAVGEIGFDDMTAAEERALRVQLDLAKELDLPVMIHTPHRNKKRGTYRSMDIIEEHGVAPHMVVIDHNNEETAKEVLDRGYWAAFTIYPKTKMGNQRMVEIVKQYGSDRIIVDSSADWGISDPLAVTKTASLMLSQGIADEDVQLTCYKNAIDAYNQSGQFNEADWLEPTPIDEQKLFEGNSVLRGQRPDSPPSQENEIIS
;
A
#
# COMPACT_ATOMS: atom_id res chain seq x y z
N MET A 1 15.83 -10.97 8.45
CA MET A 1 14.86 -11.17 7.35
C MET A 1 14.52 -9.80 6.78
N ARG A 2 14.17 -9.69 5.49
CA ARG A 2 13.66 -8.44 4.90
C ARG A 2 12.13 -8.48 4.92
N TYR A 3 11.50 -7.33 5.07
CA TYR A 3 10.05 -7.20 5.11
C TYR A 3 9.58 -6.13 4.15
N ILE A 4 8.35 -6.28 3.67
CA ILE A 4 7.62 -5.26 2.91
C ILE A 4 6.37 -4.92 3.71
N ASP A 5 6.03 -3.64 3.80
CA ASP A 5 4.71 -3.21 4.27
C ASP A 5 3.85 -2.77 3.06
N PRO A 6 3.02 -3.66 2.49
CA PRO A 6 2.34 -3.43 1.22
C PRO A 6 1.06 -2.59 1.37
N HIS A 7 0.79 -2.06 2.57
CA HIS A 7 -0.24 -1.06 2.80
C HIS A 7 0.16 -0.23 4.03
N ILE A 8 0.66 0.98 3.81
CA ILE A 8 0.94 1.95 4.88
C ILE A 8 0.76 3.38 4.36
N HIS A 9 0.17 4.27 5.17
CA HIS A 9 -0.08 5.66 4.78
C HIS A 9 1.04 6.58 5.23
N CYS A 10 2.17 6.45 4.54
CA CYS A 10 3.42 7.17 4.76
C CYS A 10 3.27 8.69 4.90
N SER A 11 2.37 9.33 4.16
CA SER A 11 2.05 10.77 4.27
C SER A 11 1.65 11.21 5.69
N SER A 12 1.16 10.28 6.50
CA SER A 12 0.76 10.52 7.89
C SER A 12 1.84 10.15 8.91
N ARG A 13 3.02 9.68 8.48
CA ARG A 13 4.10 9.14 9.32
C ARG A 13 5.27 10.11 9.45
N THR A 14 5.92 10.11 10.61
CA THR A 14 7.09 10.94 10.90
C THR A 14 8.37 10.29 10.38
N THR A 15 9.45 11.05 10.26
CA THR A 15 10.77 10.51 9.91
C THR A 15 11.26 9.45 10.91
N ASP A 16 10.96 9.62 12.20
CA ASP A 16 11.26 8.62 13.24
C ASP A 16 10.63 7.25 12.93
N ASP A 17 9.43 7.22 12.32
CA ASP A 17 8.83 5.96 11.90
C ASP A 17 9.61 5.31 10.74
N TYR A 18 10.12 6.09 9.77
CA TYR A 18 10.95 5.54 8.69
C TYR A 18 12.26 4.95 9.22
N GLU A 19 12.94 5.64 10.15
CA GLU A 19 14.16 5.13 10.78
C GLU A 19 13.89 3.79 11.47
N ARG A 20 12.85 3.74 12.31
CA ARG A 20 12.46 2.52 13.03
C ARG A 20 12.05 1.38 12.08
N MET A 21 11.37 1.70 10.99
CA MET A 21 10.98 0.73 9.96
C MET A 21 12.21 0.15 9.28
N ALA A 22 13.16 0.99 8.86
CA ALA A 22 14.40 0.57 8.23
C ALA A 22 15.26 -0.30 9.16
N GLU A 23 15.42 0.11 10.43
CA GLU A 23 16.10 -0.67 11.47
C GLU A 23 15.44 -2.03 11.72
N ALA A 24 14.11 -2.10 11.63
CA ALA A 24 13.36 -3.34 11.76
C ALA A 24 13.40 -4.23 10.51
N GLY A 25 14.07 -3.79 9.44
CA GLY A 25 14.27 -4.56 8.20
C GLY A 25 13.17 -4.39 7.16
N ILE A 26 12.33 -3.35 7.27
CA ILE A 26 11.42 -2.97 6.18
C ILE A 26 12.23 -2.31 5.08
N VAL A 27 12.21 -2.89 3.88
CA VAL A 27 13.02 -2.43 2.74
C VAL A 27 12.19 -1.71 1.68
N ALA A 28 10.89 -2.00 1.61
CA ALA A 28 9.97 -1.33 0.71
C ALA A 28 8.58 -1.23 1.32
N VAL A 29 7.83 -0.23 0.85
CA VAL A 29 6.45 0.05 1.25
C VAL A 29 5.59 0.33 0.03
N ILE A 30 4.30 0.05 0.14
CA ILE A 30 3.28 0.49 -0.83
C ILE A 30 2.28 1.38 -0.08
N GLU A 31 2.16 2.63 -0.51
CA GLU A 31 1.22 3.61 0.04
C GLU A 31 0.00 3.77 -0.87
N PRO A 32 -1.17 3.22 -0.48
CA PRO A 32 -2.40 3.55 -1.17
C PRO A 32 -2.87 4.98 -0.92
N ALA A 33 -3.45 5.57 -1.96
CA ALA A 33 -4.20 6.80 -1.86
C ALA A 33 -5.31 6.71 -0.78
N PHE A 34 -5.27 7.62 0.18
CA PHE A 34 -6.13 7.57 1.37
C PHE A 34 -6.68 8.94 1.78
N TRP A 35 -7.46 8.94 2.85
CA TRP A 35 -7.96 10.15 3.50
C TRP A 35 -6.83 11.04 4.01
N LEU A 36 -6.88 12.32 3.65
CA LEU A 36 -5.85 13.32 3.96
C LEU A 36 -5.77 13.73 5.44
N GLY A 37 -6.66 13.22 6.31
CA GLY A 37 -6.81 13.72 7.69
C GLY A 37 -7.79 14.89 7.83
N GLN A 38 -8.35 15.36 6.70
CA GLN A 38 -9.37 16.41 6.61
C GLN A 38 -10.26 16.14 5.38
N PRO A 39 -11.60 16.30 5.46
CA PRO A 39 -12.46 16.29 4.27
C PRO A 39 -11.96 17.24 3.19
N ARG A 40 -11.72 16.70 1.99
CA ARG A 40 -11.31 17.48 0.82
C ARG A 40 -12.45 18.37 0.35
N SER A 41 -12.13 19.62 0.01
CA SER A 41 -13.10 20.63 -0.44
C SER A 41 -13.13 20.79 -1.96
N ASN A 42 -12.08 20.35 -2.67
CA ASN A 42 -11.90 20.47 -4.11
C ASN A 42 -10.93 19.38 -4.64
N ALA A 43 -10.96 19.11 -5.95
CA ALA A 43 -10.09 18.12 -6.58
C ALA A 43 -8.61 18.52 -6.62
N GLY A 44 -8.27 19.80 -6.48
CA GLY A 44 -6.88 20.25 -6.36
C GLY A 44 -6.15 19.61 -5.17
N SER A 45 -6.87 19.35 -4.06
CA SER A 45 -6.30 18.59 -2.94
C SER A 45 -5.96 17.14 -3.27
N TYR A 46 -6.64 16.51 -4.24
CA TYR A 46 -6.23 15.20 -4.76
C TYR A 46 -5.01 15.32 -5.65
N HIS A 47 -4.99 16.30 -6.55
CA HIS A 47 -3.85 16.53 -7.44
C HIS A 47 -2.54 16.67 -6.64
N ASP A 48 -2.53 17.53 -5.62
CA ASP A 48 -1.34 17.78 -4.81
C ASP A 48 -0.98 16.57 -3.94
N TYR A 49 -1.99 15.87 -3.41
CA TYR A 49 -1.78 14.65 -2.64
C TYR A 49 -1.18 13.52 -3.50
N PHE A 50 -1.73 13.25 -4.68
CA PHE A 50 -1.17 12.26 -5.61
C PHE A 50 0.24 12.66 -6.06
N SER A 51 0.49 13.96 -6.29
CA SER A 51 1.84 14.48 -6.58
C SER A 51 2.83 14.21 -5.45
N SER A 52 2.38 14.33 -4.19
CA SER A 52 3.18 13.98 -3.02
C SER A 52 3.51 12.48 -2.98
N LEU A 53 2.53 11.61 -3.22
CA LEU A 53 2.74 10.15 -3.25
C LEU A 53 3.74 9.73 -4.33
N VAL A 54 3.55 10.20 -5.56
CA VAL A 54 4.43 9.80 -6.67
C VAL A 54 5.82 10.42 -6.56
N GLY A 55 5.92 11.62 -5.99
CA GLY A 55 7.14 12.42 -5.96
C GLY A 55 7.81 12.47 -4.58
N PHE A 56 7.26 13.31 -3.70
CA PHE A 56 7.90 13.65 -2.42
C PHE A 56 8.05 12.45 -1.49
N GLU A 57 7.07 11.56 -1.41
CA GLU A 57 7.12 10.37 -0.55
C GLU A 57 8.15 9.35 -1.05
N ARG A 58 8.27 9.18 -2.38
CA ARG A 58 9.36 8.42 -2.99
C ARG A 58 10.72 8.98 -2.63
N PHE A 59 10.87 10.31 -2.70
CA PHE A 59 12.10 10.97 -2.27
C PHE A 59 12.36 10.79 -0.78
N ARG A 60 11.36 11.08 0.07
CA ARG A 60 11.47 11.06 1.52
C ARG A 60 11.82 9.69 2.05
N ALA A 61 11.13 8.63 1.60
CA ALA A 61 11.42 7.26 2.02
C ALA A 61 12.86 6.82 1.68
N ALA A 62 13.35 7.22 0.50
CA ALA A 62 14.69 6.87 0.04
C ALA A 62 15.80 7.48 0.92
N GLN A 63 15.53 8.59 1.63
CA GLN A 63 16.48 9.18 2.59
C GLN A 63 16.69 8.29 3.83
N PHE A 64 15.83 7.29 4.05
CA PHE A 64 15.92 6.33 5.15
C PHE A 64 16.18 4.91 4.65
N GLY A 65 16.56 4.74 3.37
CA GLY A 65 16.84 3.43 2.78
C GLY A 65 15.59 2.59 2.46
N ILE A 66 14.39 3.18 2.50
CA ILE A 66 13.13 2.51 2.18
C ILE A 66 12.72 2.85 0.74
N LYS A 67 12.38 1.86 -0.07
CA LYS A 67 11.75 2.08 -1.38
C LYS A 67 10.25 2.31 -1.22
N HIS A 68 9.75 3.40 -1.79
CA HIS A 68 8.34 3.74 -1.73
C HIS A 68 7.70 3.62 -3.10
N TYR A 69 6.59 2.90 -3.11
CA TYR A 69 5.67 2.74 -4.21
C TYR A 69 4.29 3.17 -3.72
N CYS A 70 3.37 3.39 -4.64
CA CYS A 70 2.02 3.79 -4.28
C CYS A 70 0.96 3.14 -5.15
N THR A 71 -0.28 3.16 -4.66
CA THR A 71 -1.44 2.87 -5.48
C THR A 71 -2.27 4.15 -5.57
N ILE A 72 -2.87 4.38 -6.74
CA ILE A 72 -3.64 5.59 -7.02
C ILE A 72 -5.08 5.22 -7.31
N GLY A 73 -6.00 5.94 -6.68
CA GLY A 73 -7.42 5.69 -6.77
C GLY A 73 -8.26 6.67 -5.96
N LEU A 74 -9.54 6.66 -6.23
CA LEU A 74 -10.59 7.31 -5.45
C LEU A 74 -11.10 6.32 -4.39
N ASN A 75 -10.81 6.63 -3.13
CA ASN A 75 -11.29 5.87 -1.98
C ASN A 75 -12.83 5.86 -1.91
N ALA A 76 -13.39 4.71 -1.53
CA ALA A 76 -14.83 4.46 -1.47
C ALA A 76 -15.60 5.55 -0.70
N LYS A 77 -15.11 5.93 0.48
CA LYS A 77 -15.80 6.90 1.32
C LYS A 77 -15.98 8.25 0.64
N GLU A 78 -14.98 8.69 -0.13
CA GLU A 78 -14.98 9.97 -0.82
C GLU A 78 -15.75 9.93 -2.15
N ALA A 79 -16.02 8.74 -2.71
CA ALA A 79 -16.89 8.57 -3.87
C ALA A 79 -18.33 9.06 -3.63
N ASN A 80 -18.77 9.12 -2.36
CA ASN A 80 -20.08 9.65 -1.99
C ASN A 80 -20.23 11.18 -2.19
N ASN A 81 -19.14 11.90 -2.44
CA ASN A 81 -19.19 13.28 -2.93
C ASN A 81 -19.08 13.28 -4.46
N GLU A 82 -20.21 13.06 -5.15
CA GLU A 82 -20.22 12.75 -6.59
C GLU A 82 -19.53 13.81 -7.46
N ARG A 83 -19.68 15.10 -7.14
CA ARG A 83 -18.98 16.17 -7.89
C ARG A 83 -17.46 16.04 -7.76
N LEU A 84 -16.98 15.83 -6.54
CA LEU A 84 -15.54 15.62 -6.30
C LEU A 84 -15.07 14.32 -6.96
N ALA A 85 -15.87 13.26 -6.86
CA ALA A 85 -15.57 11.96 -7.44
C ALA A 85 -15.39 12.04 -8.96
N GLU A 86 -16.28 12.75 -9.67
CA GLU A 86 -16.15 12.97 -11.13
C GLU A 86 -14.85 13.67 -11.50
N GLU A 87 -14.54 14.80 -10.85
CA GLU A 87 -13.29 15.54 -11.09
C GLU A 87 -12.04 14.68 -10.82
N VAL A 88 -12.10 13.78 -9.84
CA VAL A 88 -10.98 12.90 -9.49
C VAL A 88 -10.87 11.71 -10.44
N LEU A 89 -11.97 11.07 -10.82
CA LEU A 89 -11.97 9.95 -11.77
C LEU A 89 -11.37 10.40 -13.12
N ASP A 90 -11.70 11.60 -13.59
CA ASP A 90 -11.14 12.19 -14.81
C ASP A 90 -9.61 12.39 -14.73
N MET A 91 -9.06 12.57 -13.53
CA MET A 91 -7.63 12.82 -13.31
C MET A 91 -6.79 11.56 -13.11
N LEU A 92 -7.42 10.42 -12.75
CA LEU A 92 -6.71 9.18 -12.44
C LEU A 92 -5.75 8.72 -13.56
N PRO A 93 -6.11 8.76 -14.87
CA PRO A 93 -5.21 8.30 -15.93
C PRO A 93 -3.85 9.02 -15.94
N LEU A 94 -3.81 10.30 -15.56
CA LEU A 94 -2.58 11.09 -15.50
C LEU A 94 -1.59 10.54 -14.46
N PHE A 95 -2.11 10.10 -13.32
CA PHE A 95 -1.29 9.63 -12.19
C PHE A 95 -1.02 8.13 -12.27
N LEU A 96 -1.97 7.33 -12.76
CA LEU A 96 -1.78 5.88 -12.94
C LEU A 96 -0.65 5.53 -13.94
N ALA A 97 -0.32 6.45 -14.85
CA ALA A 97 0.80 6.29 -15.79
C ALA A 97 2.17 6.72 -15.23
N LYS A 98 2.27 7.14 -13.95
CA LYS A 98 3.54 7.53 -13.32
C LYS A 98 4.32 6.30 -12.85
N GLU A 99 5.64 6.43 -12.74
CA GLU A 99 6.55 5.31 -12.48
C GLU A 99 6.18 4.46 -11.27
N ASN A 100 6.57 4.77 -10.05
CA ASN A 100 6.31 4.01 -8.82
C ASN A 100 4.82 3.70 -8.44
N VAL A 101 3.85 3.85 -9.36
CA VAL A 101 2.46 3.42 -9.18
C VAL A 101 2.31 1.94 -9.56
N VAL A 102 1.95 1.11 -8.58
CA VAL A 102 1.96 -0.36 -8.73
C VAL A 102 0.57 -0.99 -8.84
N ALA A 103 -0.50 -0.22 -8.60
CA ALA A 103 -1.88 -0.68 -8.71
C ALA A 103 -2.86 0.49 -8.77
N VAL A 104 -4.09 0.21 -9.25
CA VAL A 104 -5.26 1.05 -8.99
C VAL A 104 -5.76 0.74 -7.58
N GLY A 105 -5.74 1.72 -6.68
CA GLY A 105 -6.02 1.50 -5.26
C GLY A 105 -5.85 2.73 -4.37
N GLU A 106 -6.39 2.74 -3.15
CA GLU A 106 -7.29 1.74 -2.60
C GLU A 106 -8.74 2.05 -3.01
N ILE A 107 -9.42 1.09 -3.66
CA ILE A 107 -10.79 1.26 -4.20
C ILE A 107 -11.73 0.21 -3.62
N GLY A 108 -13.05 0.41 -3.63
CA GLY A 108 -13.98 -0.62 -3.12
C GLY A 108 -15.21 -0.03 -2.46
N PHE A 109 -15.57 -0.58 -1.30
CA PHE A 109 -16.77 -0.19 -0.55
C PHE A 109 -16.45 0.21 0.88
N ASP A 110 -17.11 1.26 1.38
CA ASP A 110 -17.18 1.59 2.82
C ASP A 110 -18.60 1.35 3.34
N ASP A 111 -19.60 1.98 2.72
CA ASP A 111 -21.02 1.89 3.09
C ASP A 111 -21.92 1.19 2.02
N MET A 112 -21.33 0.69 0.94
CA MET A 112 -21.99 -0.02 -0.17
C MET A 112 -23.04 0.83 -0.89
N THR A 113 -22.74 2.11 -1.13
CA THR A 113 -23.64 3.02 -1.84
C THR A 113 -23.57 2.83 -3.37
N ALA A 114 -24.56 3.36 -4.09
CA ALA A 114 -24.54 3.35 -5.55
C ALA A 114 -23.38 4.17 -6.13
N ALA A 115 -22.96 5.24 -5.43
CA ALA A 115 -21.83 6.06 -5.83
C ALA A 115 -20.50 5.30 -5.69
N GLU A 116 -20.33 4.55 -4.59
CA GLU A 116 -19.19 3.66 -4.38
C GLU A 116 -19.12 2.57 -5.45
N GLU A 117 -20.25 1.91 -5.76
CA GLU A 117 -20.28 0.88 -6.81
C GLU A 117 -19.92 1.47 -8.18
N ARG A 118 -20.46 2.64 -8.53
CA ARG A 118 -20.12 3.33 -9.79
C ARG A 118 -18.62 3.62 -9.87
N ALA A 119 -18.04 4.19 -8.81
CA ALA A 119 -16.63 4.53 -8.77
C ALA A 119 -15.72 3.29 -8.81
N LEU A 120 -16.09 2.20 -8.14
CA LEU A 120 -15.37 0.93 -8.23
C LEU A 120 -15.31 0.43 -9.67
N ARG A 121 -16.46 0.38 -10.37
CA ARG A 121 -16.55 -0.10 -11.75
C ARG A 121 -15.68 0.70 -12.72
N VAL A 122 -15.73 2.04 -12.65
CA VAL A 122 -14.91 2.92 -13.50
C VAL A 122 -13.42 2.66 -13.27
N GLN A 123 -13.01 2.48 -12.01
CA GLN A 123 -11.61 2.25 -11.67
C GLN A 123 -11.12 0.85 -12.06
N LEU A 124 -12.00 -0.17 -12.06
CA LEU A 124 -11.69 -1.49 -12.60
C LEU A 124 -11.49 -1.45 -14.12
N ASP A 125 -12.26 -0.64 -14.84
CA ASP A 125 -12.07 -0.44 -16.28
C ASP A 125 -10.71 0.23 -16.56
N LEU A 126 -10.33 1.25 -15.79
CA LEU A 126 -9.01 1.87 -15.87
C LEU A 126 -7.87 0.88 -15.57
N ALA A 127 -8.02 0.02 -14.56
CA ALA A 127 -7.03 -0.99 -14.22
C ALA A 127 -6.77 -1.94 -15.40
N LYS A 128 -7.82 -2.35 -16.11
CA LYS A 128 -7.71 -3.20 -17.30
C LYS A 128 -7.08 -2.49 -18.48
N GLU A 129 -7.47 -1.24 -18.72
CA GLU A 129 -6.93 -0.45 -19.83
C GLU A 129 -5.43 -0.21 -19.68
N LEU A 130 -4.95 -0.08 -18.44
CA LEU A 130 -3.54 0.18 -18.11
C LEU A 130 -2.75 -1.08 -17.73
N ASP A 131 -3.39 -2.26 -17.73
CA ASP A 131 -2.81 -3.54 -17.30
C ASP A 131 -2.17 -3.47 -15.89
N LEU A 132 -2.86 -2.79 -14.97
CA LEU A 132 -2.41 -2.60 -13.59
C LEU A 132 -3.12 -3.57 -12.62
N PRO A 133 -2.41 -4.07 -11.59
CA PRO A 133 -3.03 -4.72 -10.45
C PRO A 133 -4.07 -3.81 -9.76
N VAL A 134 -4.91 -4.41 -8.92
CA VAL A 134 -5.94 -3.70 -8.15
C VAL A 134 -5.79 -3.99 -6.66
N MET A 135 -5.89 -2.95 -5.83
CA MET A 135 -5.98 -3.07 -4.37
C MET A 135 -7.40 -2.68 -3.90
N ILE A 136 -8.09 -3.63 -3.28
CA ILE A 136 -9.49 -3.49 -2.86
C ILE A 136 -9.60 -3.26 -1.35
N HIS A 137 -10.23 -2.15 -0.97
CA HIS A 137 -10.75 -1.93 0.37
C HIS A 137 -11.99 -2.80 0.62
N THR A 138 -11.97 -3.59 1.70
CA THR A 138 -13.19 -4.25 2.19
C THR A 138 -13.81 -3.48 3.36
N PRO A 139 -15.14 -3.29 3.37
CA PRO A 139 -15.78 -2.36 4.28
C PRO A 139 -15.63 -2.76 5.75
N HIS A 140 -15.70 -1.76 6.63
CA HIS A 140 -15.69 -1.97 8.07
C HIS A 140 -17.01 -2.59 8.57
N ARG A 141 -18.13 -2.22 7.95
CA ARG A 141 -19.48 -2.72 8.25
C ARG A 141 -19.92 -3.70 7.17
N ASN A 142 -20.68 -4.73 7.54
CA ASN A 142 -21.14 -5.77 6.59
C ASN A 142 -20.00 -6.41 5.77
N LYS A 143 -18.79 -6.52 6.35
CA LYS A 143 -17.54 -6.92 5.68
C LYS A 143 -17.72 -8.09 4.72
N LYS A 144 -18.27 -9.22 5.18
CA LYS A 144 -18.51 -10.40 4.34
C LYS A 144 -19.31 -10.10 3.08
N ARG A 145 -20.44 -9.38 3.21
CA ARG A 145 -21.28 -9.01 2.07
C ARG A 145 -20.55 -8.05 1.12
N GLY A 146 -19.85 -7.07 1.68
CA GLY A 146 -19.07 -6.10 0.92
C GLY A 146 -17.93 -6.76 0.13
N THR A 147 -17.13 -7.59 0.79
CA THR A 147 -16.05 -8.36 0.16
C THR A 147 -16.56 -9.23 -0.98
N TYR A 148 -17.66 -9.95 -0.77
CA TYR A 148 -18.22 -10.83 -1.81
C TYR A 148 -18.72 -10.01 -2.98
N ARG A 149 -19.44 -8.90 -2.71
CA ARG A 149 -19.90 -8.00 -3.77
C ARG A 149 -18.75 -7.38 -4.56
N SER A 150 -17.66 -7.00 -3.90
CA SER A 150 -16.46 -6.51 -4.59
C SER A 150 -15.92 -7.57 -5.56
N MET A 151 -15.73 -8.81 -5.10
CA MET A 151 -15.24 -9.90 -5.95
C MET A 151 -16.21 -10.22 -7.12
N ASP A 152 -17.52 -10.20 -6.88
CA ASP A 152 -18.52 -10.40 -7.93
C ASP A 152 -18.42 -9.32 -9.03
N ILE A 153 -18.27 -8.05 -8.65
CA ILE A 153 -18.08 -6.94 -9.60
C ILE A 153 -16.75 -7.10 -10.36
N ILE A 154 -15.69 -7.51 -9.68
CA ILE A 154 -14.37 -7.73 -10.29
C ILE A 154 -14.45 -8.82 -11.37
N GLU A 155 -15.17 -9.91 -11.10
CA GLU A 155 -15.44 -10.97 -12.07
C GLU A 155 -16.38 -10.51 -13.21
N GLU A 156 -17.42 -9.73 -12.92
CA GLU A 156 -18.28 -9.11 -13.93
C GLU A 156 -17.47 -8.24 -14.92
N HIS A 157 -16.45 -7.54 -14.42
CA HIS A 157 -15.53 -6.73 -15.24
C HIS A 157 -14.43 -7.57 -15.92
N GLY A 158 -14.30 -8.87 -15.59
CA GLY A 158 -13.32 -9.77 -16.18
C GLY A 158 -11.87 -9.48 -15.77
N VAL A 159 -11.65 -8.92 -14.58
CA VAL A 159 -10.31 -8.78 -13.99
C VAL A 159 -9.89 -10.12 -13.40
N ALA A 160 -8.70 -10.61 -13.74
CA ALA A 160 -8.24 -11.91 -13.27
C ALA A 160 -7.97 -11.88 -11.74
N PRO A 161 -8.40 -12.88 -10.96
CA PRO A 161 -8.23 -12.85 -9.50
C PRO A 161 -6.80 -12.66 -9.00
N HIS A 162 -5.82 -13.24 -9.70
CA HIS A 162 -4.40 -13.11 -9.35
C HIS A 162 -3.83 -11.69 -9.56
N MET A 163 -4.55 -10.80 -10.25
CA MET A 163 -4.21 -9.37 -10.40
C MET A 163 -4.79 -8.50 -9.27
N VAL A 164 -5.48 -9.10 -8.30
CA VAL A 164 -6.26 -8.36 -7.31
C VAL A 164 -5.87 -8.75 -5.89
N VAL A 165 -5.51 -7.75 -5.10
CA VAL A 165 -5.32 -7.84 -3.66
C VAL A 165 -6.60 -7.40 -2.97
N ILE A 166 -7.29 -8.34 -2.32
CA ILE A 166 -8.42 -8.04 -1.44
C ILE A 166 -7.84 -7.77 -0.06
N ASP A 167 -8.00 -6.54 0.44
CA ASP A 167 -7.38 -6.13 1.70
C ASP A 167 -8.36 -6.09 2.88
N HIS A 168 -7.80 -6.01 4.08
CA HIS A 168 -8.47 -5.95 5.36
C HIS A 168 -9.32 -7.19 5.66
N ASN A 169 -8.87 -8.37 5.20
CA ASN A 169 -9.56 -9.63 5.49
C ASN A 169 -9.58 -9.94 6.99
N ASN A 170 -10.52 -10.81 7.35
CA ASN A 170 -10.57 -11.46 8.65
C ASN A 170 -10.90 -12.96 8.46
N GLU A 171 -11.13 -13.66 9.56
CA GLU A 171 -11.44 -15.09 9.57
C GLU A 171 -12.71 -15.43 8.76
N GLU A 172 -13.66 -14.49 8.63
CA GLU A 172 -14.92 -14.71 7.91
C GLU A 172 -14.79 -14.60 6.39
N THR A 173 -13.78 -13.87 5.90
CA THR A 173 -13.59 -13.61 4.47
C THR A 173 -12.42 -14.36 3.85
N ALA A 174 -11.40 -14.69 4.65
CA ALA A 174 -10.15 -15.32 4.22
C ALA A 174 -10.38 -16.50 3.27
N LYS A 175 -11.22 -17.46 3.67
CA LYS A 175 -11.45 -18.68 2.90
C LYS A 175 -12.00 -18.40 1.51
N GLU A 176 -13.03 -17.56 1.40
CA GLU A 176 -13.68 -17.28 0.11
C GLU A 176 -12.72 -16.55 -0.85
N VAL A 177 -11.97 -15.58 -0.32
CA VAL A 177 -10.97 -14.82 -1.10
C VAL A 177 -9.91 -15.76 -1.66
N LEU A 178 -9.37 -16.65 -0.83
CA LEU A 178 -8.37 -17.64 -1.26
C LEU A 178 -8.95 -18.67 -2.23
N ASP A 179 -10.17 -19.18 -1.98
CA ASP A 179 -10.84 -20.17 -2.84
C ASP A 179 -11.12 -19.61 -4.25
N ARG A 180 -11.42 -18.31 -4.37
CA ARG A 180 -11.61 -17.62 -5.65
C ARG A 180 -10.30 -17.21 -6.34
N GLY A 181 -9.15 -17.47 -5.72
CA GLY A 181 -7.82 -17.27 -6.32
C GLY A 181 -7.26 -15.85 -6.20
N TYR A 182 -7.82 -15.03 -5.31
CA TYR A 182 -7.31 -13.69 -5.01
C TYR A 182 -6.12 -13.73 -4.04
N TRP A 183 -5.38 -12.62 -3.97
CA TRP A 183 -4.48 -12.36 -2.85
C TRP A 183 -5.29 -11.88 -1.64
N ALA A 184 -5.10 -12.51 -0.48
CA ALA A 184 -5.77 -12.15 0.77
C ALA A 184 -4.79 -11.36 1.66
N ALA A 185 -4.97 -10.05 1.71
CA ALA A 185 -4.21 -9.18 2.62
C ALA A 185 -4.94 -8.96 3.95
N PHE A 186 -4.14 -8.86 5.02
CA PHE A 186 -4.59 -8.81 6.41
C PHE A 186 -3.88 -7.70 7.18
N THR A 187 -4.67 -6.68 7.50
CA THR A 187 -4.21 -5.53 8.23
C THR A 187 -4.15 -5.73 9.74
N ILE A 188 -2.99 -5.45 10.30
CA ILE A 188 -2.72 -5.48 11.73
C ILE A 188 -2.89 -4.09 12.33
N TYR A 189 -4.12 -3.77 12.72
CA TYR A 189 -4.48 -2.45 13.25
C TYR A 189 -5.14 -2.56 14.63
N PRO A 190 -4.63 -1.86 15.66
CA PRO A 190 -5.14 -1.97 17.02
C PRO A 190 -6.66 -1.76 17.14
N LYS A 191 -7.33 -2.66 17.86
CA LYS A 191 -8.75 -2.61 18.28
C LYS A 191 -9.81 -2.72 17.17
N THR A 192 -9.53 -2.29 15.95
CA THR A 192 -10.54 -2.17 14.88
C THR A 192 -10.41 -3.21 13.76
N LYS A 193 -9.26 -3.87 13.61
CA LYS A 193 -9.00 -4.87 12.56
C LYS A 193 -8.45 -6.18 13.15
N MET A 194 -7.54 -6.86 12.45
CA MET A 194 -6.82 -8.03 12.94
C MET A 194 -5.76 -7.61 13.97
N GLY A 195 -5.19 -8.60 14.64
CA GLY A 195 -4.02 -8.42 15.49
C GLY A 195 -3.04 -9.58 15.29
N ASN A 196 -1.80 -9.41 15.72
CA ASN A 196 -0.70 -10.35 15.42
C ASN A 196 -1.07 -11.80 15.72
N GLN A 197 -1.66 -12.09 16.89
CA GLN A 197 -2.03 -13.47 17.26
C GLN A 197 -3.06 -14.07 16.30
N ARG A 198 -4.08 -13.29 15.90
CA ARG A 198 -5.10 -13.76 14.96
C ARG A 198 -4.48 -14.02 13.59
N MET A 199 -3.51 -13.21 13.18
CA MET A 199 -2.77 -13.44 11.94
C MET A 199 -1.94 -14.72 11.99
N VAL A 200 -1.31 -15.05 13.11
CA VAL A 200 -0.64 -16.35 13.28
C VAL A 200 -1.62 -17.51 13.08
N GLU A 201 -2.83 -17.42 13.66
CA GLU A 201 -3.85 -18.47 13.49
C GLU A 201 -4.36 -18.57 12.05
N ILE A 202 -4.48 -17.45 11.31
CA ILE A 202 -4.79 -17.45 9.87
C ILE A 202 -3.74 -18.26 9.10
N VAL A 203 -2.44 -18.02 9.33
CA VAL A 203 -1.36 -18.74 8.63
C VAL A 203 -1.34 -20.22 9.02
N LYS A 204 -1.57 -20.57 10.30
CA LYS A 204 -1.70 -21.98 10.72
C LYS A 204 -2.87 -22.69 10.03
N GLN A 205 -3.97 -21.99 9.82
CA GLN A 205 -5.19 -22.57 9.27
C GLN A 205 -5.15 -22.71 7.75
N TYR A 206 -4.63 -21.69 7.05
CA TYR A 206 -4.73 -21.58 5.59
C TYR A 206 -3.39 -21.73 4.86
N GLY A 207 -2.26 -21.77 5.59
CA GLY A 207 -0.92 -21.73 5.02
C GLY A 207 -0.48 -20.28 4.71
N SER A 208 0.59 -20.14 3.94
CA SER A 208 1.18 -18.84 3.59
C SER A 208 0.96 -18.43 2.13
N ASP A 209 0.48 -19.34 1.26
CA ASP A 209 0.23 -19.07 -0.17
C ASP A 209 -0.86 -17.99 -0.35
N ARG A 210 -0.54 -16.94 -1.12
CA ARG A 210 -1.40 -15.77 -1.37
C ARG A 210 -1.90 -15.01 -0.14
N ILE A 211 -1.27 -15.20 1.02
CA ILE A 211 -1.58 -14.45 2.24
C ILE A 211 -0.56 -13.32 2.43
N ILE A 212 -1.03 -12.10 2.60
CA ILE A 212 -0.20 -10.91 2.79
C ILE A 212 -0.53 -10.29 4.15
N VAL A 213 0.48 -9.77 4.85
CA VAL A 213 0.28 -8.96 6.06
C VAL A 213 0.76 -7.52 5.84
N ASP A 214 0.02 -6.57 6.38
CA ASP A 214 0.30 -5.13 6.30
C ASP A 214 -0.05 -4.43 7.63
N SER A 215 0.45 -3.20 7.80
CA SER A 215 0.13 -2.39 8.97
C SER A 215 -1.11 -1.52 8.79
N SER A 216 -1.35 -1.04 7.57
CA SER A 216 -2.21 0.11 7.25
C SER A 216 -2.01 1.27 8.24
N ALA A 217 -0.76 1.52 8.65
CA ALA A 217 -0.50 2.55 9.65
C ALA A 217 -0.82 3.94 9.09
N ASP A 218 -1.74 4.64 9.75
CA ASP A 218 -2.33 5.91 9.33
C ASP A 218 -2.42 6.90 10.51
N TRP A 219 -3.12 8.02 10.29
CA TRP A 219 -3.42 9.07 11.27
C TRP A 219 -3.87 8.61 12.67
N GLY A 220 -4.44 7.41 12.81
CA GLY A 220 -4.86 6.86 14.10
C GLY A 220 -3.73 6.22 14.90
N ILE A 221 -4.10 5.60 16.03
CA ILE A 221 -3.16 4.88 16.91
C ILE A 221 -2.82 3.55 16.25
N SER A 222 -1.80 3.58 15.40
CA SER A 222 -1.33 2.48 14.57
C SER A 222 0.18 2.25 14.74
N ASP A 223 0.69 1.13 14.24
CA ASP A 223 2.08 0.69 14.48
C ASP A 223 2.77 0.38 13.14
N PRO A 224 3.75 1.21 12.69
CA PRO A 224 4.47 0.95 11.44
C PRO A 224 5.38 -0.28 11.50
N LEU A 225 5.54 -0.89 12.68
CA LEU A 225 6.31 -2.13 12.87
C LEU A 225 5.40 -3.36 12.96
N ALA A 226 4.11 -3.26 12.61
CA ALA A 226 3.16 -4.35 12.78
C ALA A 226 3.53 -5.60 11.97
N VAL A 227 4.04 -5.44 10.75
CA VAL A 227 4.53 -6.53 9.90
C VAL A 227 5.68 -7.28 10.58
N THR A 228 6.71 -6.54 11.03
CA THR A 228 7.92 -7.13 11.63
C THR A 228 7.65 -7.80 12.98
N LYS A 229 6.75 -7.21 13.78
CA LYS A 229 6.25 -7.82 15.03
C LYS A 229 5.42 -9.07 14.78
N THR A 230 4.62 -9.09 13.73
CA THR A 230 3.85 -10.29 13.35
C THR A 230 4.77 -11.41 12.87
N ALA A 231 5.77 -11.10 12.03
CA ALA A 231 6.80 -12.05 11.63
C ALA A 231 7.53 -12.66 12.84
N SER A 232 7.96 -11.80 13.78
CA SER A 232 8.63 -12.25 15.01
C SER A 232 7.75 -13.17 15.84
N LEU A 233 6.44 -12.87 15.93
CA LEU A 233 5.49 -13.71 16.66
C LEU A 233 5.27 -15.05 15.96
N MET A 234 5.12 -15.06 14.63
CA MET A 234 4.98 -16.28 13.82
C MET A 234 6.16 -17.23 14.04
N LEU A 235 7.39 -16.74 13.93
CA LEU A 235 8.60 -17.52 14.20
C LEU A 235 8.61 -18.08 15.64
N SER A 236 8.26 -17.25 16.63
CA SER A 236 8.21 -17.68 18.03
C SER A 236 7.16 -18.76 18.31
N GLN A 237 6.16 -18.90 17.44
CA GLN A 237 5.11 -19.92 17.51
C GLN A 237 5.34 -21.11 16.57
N GLY A 238 6.53 -21.23 15.98
CA GLY A 238 6.92 -22.37 15.17
C GLY A 238 6.38 -22.37 13.75
N ILE A 239 5.94 -21.23 13.22
CA ILE A 239 5.74 -21.07 11.78
C ILE A 239 7.11 -21.09 11.09
N ALA A 240 7.23 -21.82 9.99
CA ALA A 240 8.49 -21.97 9.27
C ALA A 240 8.96 -20.63 8.70
N ASP A 241 10.28 -20.42 8.62
CA ASP A 241 10.87 -19.20 8.04
C ASP A 241 10.38 -18.94 6.61
N GLU A 242 10.15 -19.99 5.82
CA GLU A 242 9.63 -19.91 4.44
C GLU A 242 8.20 -19.34 4.41
N ASP A 243 7.33 -19.76 5.33
CA ASP A 243 5.96 -19.25 5.43
C ASP A 243 5.95 -17.78 5.88
N VAL A 244 6.82 -17.42 6.82
CA VAL A 244 6.98 -16.02 7.25
C VAL A 244 7.50 -15.16 6.10
N GLN A 245 8.46 -15.65 5.32
CA GLN A 245 8.99 -14.95 4.16
C GLN A 245 7.90 -14.77 3.10
N LEU A 246 7.07 -15.78 2.83
CA LEU A 246 5.94 -15.66 1.91
C LEU A 246 4.99 -14.56 2.37
N THR A 247 4.52 -14.64 3.62
CA THR A 247 3.49 -13.74 4.14
C THR A 247 3.95 -12.29 4.33
N CYS A 248 5.20 -12.06 4.72
CA CYS A 248 5.71 -10.71 5.06
C CYS A 248 6.61 -10.08 3.98
N TYR A 249 6.81 -10.76 2.85
CA TYR A 249 7.74 -10.28 1.82
C TYR A 249 7.37 -10.78 0.41
N LYS A 250 7.50 -12.08 0.14
CA LYS A 250 7.48 -12.60 -1.24
C LYS A 250 6.11 -12.49 -1.91
N ASN A 251 5.01 -12.72 -1.19
CA ASN A 251 3.68 -12.59 -1.77
C ASN A 251 3.35 -11.16 -2.22
N ALA A 252 3.84 -10.13 -1.51
CA ALA A 252 3.68 -8.75 -1.95
C ALA A 252 4.43 -8.49 -3.27
N ILE A 253 5.63 -9.04 -3.43
CA ILE A 253 6.37 -8.96 -4.69
C ILE A 253 5.59 -9.65 -5.80
N ASP A 254 5.14 -10.87 -5.58
CA ASP A 254 4.45 -11.64 -6.62
C ASP A 254 3.11 -11.01 -7.02
N ALA A 255 2.41 -10.36 -6.08
CA ALA A 255 1.20 -9.60 -6.37
C ALA A 255 1.46 -8.32 -7.18
N TYR A 256 2.38 -7.46 -6.72
CA TYR A 256 2.53 -6.10 -7.26
C TYR A 256 3.56 -5.99 -8.38
N ASN A 257 4.50 -6.93 -8.53
CA ASN A 257 5.44 -6.96 -9.66
C ASN A 257 4.74 -7.16 -11.01
N GLN A 258 3.49 -7.63 -11.01
CA GLN A 258 2.66 -7.73 -12.21
C GLN A 258 2.43 -6.37 -12.89
N SER A 259 2.58 -5.25 -12.16
CA SER A 259 2.62 -3.89 -12.74
C SER A 259 3.86 -3.58 -13.58
N GLY A 260 4.94 -4.38 -13.45
CA GLY A 260 6.27 -4.09 -13.99
C GLY A 260 7.07 -3.03 -13.22
N GLN A 261 6.47 -2.37 -12.22
CA GLN A 261 7.11 -1.29 -11.47
C GLN A 261 7.73 -1.76 -10.14
N PHE A 262 7.16 -2.79 -9.50
CA PHE A 262 7.58 -3.26 -8.17
C PHE A 262 8.69 -4.33 -8.25
N ASN A 263 9.95 -3.88 -8.29
CA ASN A 263 11.09 -4.74 -8.59
C ASN A 263 11.96 -5.03 -7.37
N GLU A 264 12.17 -6.31 -7.05
CA GLU A 264 12.97 -6.74 -5.89
C GLU A 264 14.43 -6.24 -5.94
N ALA A 265 14.98 -6.07 -7.15
CA ALA A 265 16.32 -5.55 -7.36
C ALA A 265 16.53 -4.15 -6.74
N ASP A 266 15.47 -3.34 -6.63
CA ASP A 266 15.56 -1.94 -6.19
C ASP A 266 16.16 -1.79 -4.78
N TRP A 267 15.94 -2.77 -3.89
CA TRP A 267 16.50 -2.78 -2.53
C TRP A 267 17.53 -3.88 -2.28
N LEU A 268 17.75 -4.79 -3.24
CA LEU A 268 18.90 -5.71 -3.20
C LEU A 268 20.19 -5.02 -3.64
N GLU A 269 20.08 -4.00 -4.49
CA GLU A 269 21.19 -3.17 -4.97
C GLU A 269 20.99 -1.69 -4.58
N PRO A 270 21.00 -1.36 -3.26
CA PRO A 270 20.67 -0.02 -2.81
C PRO A 270 21.74 0.98 -3.27
N THR A 271 21.30 2.08 -3.89
CA THR A 271 22.14 3.26 -4.08
C THR A 271 22.51 3.86 -2.73
N PRO A 272 23.73 4.37 -2.53
CA PRO A 272 24.09 5.11 -1.32
C PRO A 272 23.09 6.23 -1.03
N ILE A 273 22.73 6.37 0.24
CA ILE A 273 21.85 7.45 0.70
C ILE A 273 22.61 8.77 0.58
N ASP A 274 22.07 9.69 -0.21
CA ASP A 274 22.55 11.07 -0.29
C ASP A 274 21.53 11.99 0.38
N GLU A 275 21.83 12.39 1.62
CA GLU A 275 21.01 13.28 2.44
C GLU A 275 20.99 14.74 1.94
N GLN A 276 21.89 15.08 1.01
CA GLN A 276 21.98 16.41 0.41
C GLN A 276 21.08 16.53 -0.82
N LYS A 277 20.56 15.40 -1.33
CA LYS A 277 19.64 15.40 -2.46
C LYS A 277 18.40 16.24 -2.13
N LEU A 278 17.97 17.04 -3.08
CA LEU A 278 16.79 17.90 -2.96
C LEU A 278 15.65 17.39 -3.82
N PHE A 279 14.43 17.58 -3.33
CA PHE A 279 13.19 17.43 -4.10
C PHE A 279 12.60 18.81 -4.34
N GLU A 280 12.68 19.30 -5.58
CA GLU A 280 12.20 20.64 -5.97
C GLU A 280 12.72 21.76 -5.03
N GLY A 281 13.99 21.65 -4.62
CA GLY A 281 14.64 22.59 -3.69
C GLY A 281 14.37 22.33 -2.20
N ASN A 282 13.62 21.28 -1.84
CA ASN A 282 13.35 20.91 -0.45
C ASN A 282 14.22 19.73 0.01
N SER A 283 14.59 19.72 1.30
CA SER A 283 15.36 18.64 1.95
C SER A 283 14.63 18.13 3.19
N VAL A 284 14.82 16.84 3.51
CA VAL A 284 14.38 16.24 4.78
C VAL A 284 15.17 16.78 5.98
N LEU A 285 16.41 17.24 5.78
CA LEU A 285 17.29 17.74 6.85
C LEU A 285 16.81 19.07 7.44
N ARG A 286 16.01 19.86 6.71
CA ARG A 286 15.49 21.17 7.16
C ARG A 286 16.56 22.09 7.80
N GLY A 287 17.78 22.08 7.25
CA GLY A 287 18.91 22.88 7.72
C GLY A 287 19.86 22.18 8.71
N GLN A 288 19.61 20.91 9.05
CA GLN A 288 20.57 20.05 9.72
C GLN A 288 21.75 19.71 8.80
N ARG A 289 22.89 19.33 9.39
CA ARG A 289 24.05 18.86 8.61
C ARG A 289 23.84 17.39 8.28
N PRO A 290 24.21 16.94 7.07
CA PRO A 290 24.18 15.52 6.75
C PRO A 290 25.20 14.79 7.63
N ASP A 291 24.85 13.57 8.04
CA ASP A 291 25.74 12.67 8.78
C ASP A 291 26.81 12.07 7.84
N SER A 292 26.52 12.03 6.55
CA SER A 292 27.43 11.56 5.51
C SER A 292 28.12 12.70 4.75
N PRO A 293 29.44 12.61 4.45
CA PRO A 293 30.13 13.59 3.60
C PRO A 293 29.56 13.58 2.17
N PRO A 294 29.64 14.70 1.43
CA PRO A 294 29.10 14.79 0.07
C PRO A 294 29.61 13.69 -0.86
N SER A 295 28.70 13.13 -1.64
CA SER A 295 29.05 12.28 -2.79
C SER A 295 29.91 13.12 -3.76
N GLN A 296 31.06 12.58 -4.20
CA GLN A 296 32.03 13.31 -5.05
C GLN A 296 31.53 13.64 -6.46
N GLU A 297 30.24 13.44 -6.77
CA GLU A 297 29.70 13.64 -8.12
C GLU A 297 29.37 15.11 -8.46
N ASN A 298 29.37 16.02 -7.48
CA ASN A 298 28.99 17.43 -7.71
C ASN A 298 30.16 18.44 -7.78
N GLU A 299 31.42 18.01 -7.91
CA GLU A 299 32.55 18.95 -8.03
C GLU A 299 32.92 19.39 -9.47
N ILE A 300 32.13 19.02 -10.48
CA ILE A 300 32.37 19.50 -11.86
C ILE A 300 31.22 20.39 -12.29
N ILE A 301 31.30 21.68 -11.95
CA ILE A 301 31.04 22.83 -12.84
C ILE A 301 31.62 24.05 -12.11
N SER A 302 32.75 24.54 -12.61
CA SER A 302 33.30 25.88 -12.38
C SER A 302 33.06 26.75 -13.60
#